data_AF-A0A6B9FH06-F1
#
_entry.id   AF-A0A6B9FH06-F1
#
_cell.length_a   1.000
_cell.length_b   1.000
_cell.length_c   1.000
_cell.angle_alpha   90.00
_cell.angle_beta   90.00
_cell.angle_gamma   90.00
#
_symmetry.space_group_name_H-M   'P 1'
#
loop_
_entity.id
_entity.type
_entity.pdbx_description
1 polymer ?
#
loop_
_entity_poly.entity_id
_entity_poly.type
_entity_poly.pdbx_seq_one_letter_code
_entity_poly.pdbx_strand_id
1 'polypeptide(L)' 'MSHAGLFACVARILAVMALLGAAPAQAQYATSCPPPRKLAAGACVAACPAGYEDQGRVCVYRNTSR' A
#
# COMPACT_ATOMS: atom_id res chain seq x y z
N MET A 1 -16.10 -37.31 -15.77
CA MET A 1 -16.14 -36.22 -14.77
C MET A 1 -15.06 -35.23 -15.16
N SER A 2 -15.44 -34.10 -15.77
CA SER A 2 -14.56 -33.29 -16.61
C SER A 2 -13.53 -32.47 -15.82
N HIS A 3 -12.36 -33.05 -15.57
CA HIS A 3 -11.18 -32.37 -14.99
C HIS A 3 -10.83 -31.06 -15.72
N ALA A 4 -11.12 -31.00 -17.03
CA ALA A 4 -10.93 -29.80 -17.86
C ALA A 4 -11.80 -28.60 -17.42
N GLY A 5 -13.03 -28.84 -16.94
CA GLY A 5 -13.91 -27.77 -16.46
C GLY A 5 -13.48 -27.19 -15.12
N LEU A 6 -12.95 -28.05 -14.24
CA LEU A 6 -12.44 -27.64 -12.93
C LEU A 6 -11.19 -26.75 -13.07
N PHE A 7 -10.26 -27.14 -13.96
CA PHE A 7 -9.05 -26.37 -14.22
C PHE A 7 -9.34 -24.98 -14.77
N ALA A 8 -10.26 -24.86 -15.73
CA ALA A 8 -10.65 -23.57 -16.29
C ALA A 8 -11.29 -22.63 -15.24
N CYS A 9 -12.06 -23.20 -14.32
CA CYS A 9 -12.71 -22.43 -13.24
C CYS A 9 -11.68 -21.91 -12.23
N VAL A 10 -10.76 -22.77 -11.79
CA VAL A 10 -9.67 -22.39 -10.87
C VAL A 10 -8.78 -21.31 -11.49
N ALA A 11 -8.40 -21.46 -12.76
CA ALA A 11 -7.59 -20.46 -13.46
C ALA A 11 -8.27 -19.08 -13.51
N ARG A 12 -9.59 -19.04 -13.75
CA ARG A 12 -10.36 -17.78 -13.73
C ARG A 12 -10.44 -17.15 -12.35
N ILE A 13 -10.68 -17.95 -11.32
CA ILE A 13 -10.75 -17.45 -9.93
C ILE A 13 -9.41 -16.86 -9.52
N LEU A 14 -8.30 -17.55 -9.81
CA LEU A 14 -6.96 -17.06 -9.52
C LEU A 14 -6.63 -15.76 -10.26
N ALA A 15 -7.01 -15.64 -11.54
CA ALA A 15 -6.82 -14.42 -12.31
C ALA A 15 -7.60 -13.23 -11.73
N VAL A 16 -8.86 -13.44 -11.33
CA VAL A 16 -9.68 -12.41 -10.67
C VAL A 16 -9.06 -11.98 -9.34
N MET A 17 -8.60 -12.94 -8.52
CA MET A 17 -7.96 -12.63 -7.24
C MET A 17 -6.64 -11.86 -7.41
N ALA A 18 -5.86 -12.14 -8.46
CA ALA A 18 -4.64 -11.38 -8.77
C ALA A 18 -4.92 -9.93 -9.21
N LEU A 19 -6.03 -9.70 -9.91
CA LEU A 19 -6.48 -8.36 -10.30
C LEU A 19 -7.03 -7.55 -9.11
N LEU A 20 -7.62 -8.22 -8.11
CA LEU A 20 -8.12 -7.59 -6.88
C LEU A 20 -7.04 -7.48 -5.78
N GLY A 21 -5.90 -8.14 -5.94
CA GLY A 21 -4.76 -8.05 -5.05
C GLY A 21 -4.19 -6.63 -5.09
N ALA A 22 -4.50 -5.85 -4.05
CA ALA A 22 -4.00 -4.50 -3.85
C ALA A 22 -2.50 -4.42 -4.16
N ALA A 23 -2.13 -3.48 -5.05
CA ALA A 23 -0.75 -3.17 -5.35
C ALA A 23 0.02 -3.10 -4.03
N PRO A 24 1.16 -3.80 -3.90
CA PRO A 24 1.94 -3.71 -2.68
C PRO A 24 2.25 -2.23 -2.50
N ALA A 25 2.04 -1.73 -1.28
CA ALA A 25 2.60 -0.47 -0.85
C ALA A 25 4.12 -0.63 -0.88
N GLN A 26 4.70 -0.62 -2.09
CA GLN A 26 6.09 -0.37 -2.32
C GLN A 26 6.37 0.89 -1.53
N ALA A 27 7.19 0.77 -0.48
CA ALA A 27 7.70 1.91 0.25
C ALA A 27 8.51 2.72 -0.77
N GLN A 28 7.80 3.58 -1.50
CA GLN A 28 8.38 4.46 -2.49
C GLN A 28 9.21 5.41 -1.67
N TYR A 29 10.51 5.11 -1.58
CA TYR A 29 11.53 5.97 -1.00
C TYR A 29 11.57 7.25 -1.85
N ALA A 30 10.59 8.09 -1.60
CA ALA A 30 10.29 9.27 -2.37
C ALA A 30 10.89 10.44 -1.59
N THR A 31 11.79 11.18 -2.21
CA THR A 31 12.24 12.48 -1.68
C THR A 31 11.06 13.44 -1.50
N SER A 32 10.00 13.29 -2.30
CA SER A 32 8.77 14.06 -2.19
C SER A 32 7.58 13.27 -2.73
N CYS A 33 6.41 13.46 -2.10
CA CYS A 33 5.17 12.85 -2.56
C CYS A 33 4.36 13.84 -3.41
N PRO A 34 3.68 13.35 -4.47
CA PRO A 34 2.76 14.18 -5.23
C PRO A 34 1.58 14.60 -4.35
N PRO A 35 1.06 15.83 -4.51
CA PRO A 35 -0.13 16.25 -3.79
C PRO A 35 -1.33 15.33 -4.12
N PRO A 36 -2.20 14.97 -3.14
CA PRO A 36 -2.27 15.43 -1.75
C PRO A 36 -1.54 14.53 -0.72
N ARG A 37 -0.69 13.60 -1.16
CA ARG A 37 -0.05 12.62 -0.26
C ARG A 37 1.12 13.22 0.52
N LYS A 38 1.42 12.61 1.67
CA LYS A 38 2.46 12.99 2.62
C LYS A 38 3.56 11.92 2.66
N LEU A 39 4.79 12.33 2.95
CA LEU A 39 5.92 11.41 3.11
C LEU A 39 6.03 10.92 4.56
N ALA A 40 5.91 9.62 4.81
CA ALA A 40 6.04 8.99 6.12
C ALA A 40 6.94 7.75 6.01
N ALA A 41 8.00 7.67 6.82
CA ALA A 41 8.93 6.52 6.83
C ALA A 41 9.46 6.11 5.43
N GLY A 42 9.62 7.09 4.53
CA GLY A 42 10.04 6.81 3.16
C GLY A 42 8.95 6.16 2.29
N ALA A 43 7.67 6.41 2.58
CA ALA A 43 6.54 6.01 1.77
C ALA A 43 5.52 7.16 1.63
N CYS A 44 4.75 7.17 0.55
CA CYS A 44 3.69 8.15 0.35
C CYS A 44 2.36 7.66 0.92
N VAL A 45 1.86 8.34 1.94
CA VAL A 45 0.63 8.03 2.66
C VAL A 45 -0.43 9.12 2.47
N ALA A 46 -1.71 8.76 2.54
CA ALA A 46 -2.80 9.75 2.49
C ALA A 46 -2.96 10.50 3.83
N ALA A 47 -2.68 9.82 4.94
CA ALA A 47 -2.70 10.35 6.30
C ALA A 47 -1.52 9.79 7.11
N CYS A 48 -1.04 10.54 8.10
CA CYS A 48 0.06 10.09 8.93
C CYS A 48 -0.37 8.89 9.81
N PRO A 49 0.41 7.79 9.84
CA PRO A 49 0.12 6.65 10.68
C PRO A 49 0.32 6.96 12.18
N ALA A 50 -0.20 6.10 13.06
CA ALA A 50 -0.04 6.25 14.49
C ALA A 50 1.44 6.38 14.89
N GLY A 51 1.72 7.26 15.85
CA GLY A 51 3.09 7.58 16.26
C GLY A 51 3.81 8.60 15.37
N TYR A 52 3.21 9.03 14.26
CA TYR A 52 3.72 10.14 13.45
C TYR A 52 2.86 11.40 13.64
N GLU A 53 3.52 12.55 13.70
CA GLU A 53 2.92 13.87 13.67
C GLU A 53 2.81 14.40 12.24
N ASP A 54 1.68 15.03 11.94
CA ASP A 54 1.44 15.70 10.66
C ASP A 54 2.09 17.08 10.62
N GLN A 55 3.09 17.24 9.75
CA GLN A 55 3.79 18.51 9.52
C GLN A 55 3.49 19.05 8.10
N GLY A 56 2.26 18.83 7.62
CA GLY A 56 1.80 19.27 6.29
C GLY A 56 2.15 18.27 5.19
N ARG A 57 3.36 18.33 4.62
CA ARG A 57 3.78 17.46 3.49
C ARG A 57 4.54 16.21 3.92
N VAL A 58 4.93 16.15 5.19
CA VAL A 58 5.70 15.04 5.76
C VAL A 58 5.08 14.64 7.10
N CYS A 59 5.28 13.38 7.47
CA CYS A 59 4.91 12.81 8.74
C CYS A 59 6.20 12.54 9.52
N VAL A 60 6.34 13.13 10.71
CA VAL A 60 7.53 13.01 11.55
C VAL A 60 7.24 12.10 12.72
N TYR A 61 8.08 11.09 12.97
CA TYR A 61 7.87 10.20 14.10
C TYR A 61 7.96 10.98 15.42
N ARG A 62 6.90 10.91 16.24
CA ARG A 62 6.88 11.46 17.59
C ARG A 62 7.75 10.60 18.48
N ASN A 63 9.01 10.97 18.61
CA ASN A 63 9.88 10.36 19.61
C ASN A 63 9.61 11.01 20.98
N THR A 64 8.76 10.38 21.79
CA THR A 64 8.43 10.82 23.16
C THR A 64 9.52 10.47 24.17
N SER A 65 10.81 10.56 23.80
CA SER A 65 11.95 10.22 24.68
C SER A 65 12.67 11.46 25.22
N ARG A 66 11.98 12.58 25.44
CA ARG A 66 12.54 13.72 26.18
C ARG A 66 11.88 13.85 27.55
#